data_AF-A0A7S4DV81-F1
#
_entry.id   AF-A0A7S4DV81-F1
#
_cell.length_a   1.000
_cell.length_b   1.000
_cell.length_c   1.000
_cell.angle_alpha   90.00
_cell.angle_beta   90.00
_cell.angle_gamma   90.00
#
_symmetry.space_group_name_H-M   'P 1'
#
loop_
_entity.id
_entity.type
_entity.pdbx_description
1 polymer ?
#
loop_
_entity_poly.entity_id
_entity_poly.type
_entity_poly.pdbx_seq_one_letter_code
_entity_poly.pdbx_strand_id
1 'polypeptide(L)'
;VLYNVFGDERITADFREFGGLAKVVEQGDKPRSRKTGRRAIGFVKLNDKISFTLMVVNIVITSYILGAAPEYFYISYSIKGLFFFPHMYRKYAKLGWQLFFYDFCYVVNGLCYVYCWLYPDPFFFKMLFAIANGPLAWSIIVFGNSLVFHDWAKIFSVFIHLNPALLTFSIRWHAKGSFFPLATSGEYSKLAAVFGGMKYIYVPWCLAYYTWIFIIMEPQLDGKTRMMTLYEYMTEAGGMGIFKQMTPNSYVNKALYVLMHLVS
;
A
#
# COMPACT_ATOMS: atom_id res chain seq x y z
N VAL A 1 6.70 15.49 21.64
CA VAL A 1 5.55 15.22 20.73
C VAL A 1 5.52 13.77 20.25
N LEU A 2 6.66 13.17 19.84
CA LEU A 2 6.69 11.77 19.36
C LEU A 2 6.58 10.68 20.45
N TYR A 3 6.95 10.95 21.71
CA TYR A 3 6.85 9.94 22.79
C TYR A 3 5.40 9.68 23.27
N ASN A 4 4.50 10.65 23.07
CA ASN A 4 3.10 10.54 23.50
C ASN A 4 2.18 9.90 22.44
N VAL A 5 2.66 9.72 21.19
CA VAL A 5 1.88 9.08 20.12
C VAL A 5 2.05 7.56 20.13
N PHE A 6 3.22 7.06 20.56
CA PHE A 6 3.54 5.63 20.62
C PHE A 6 3.39 5.01 22.03
N GLY A 7 3.04 5.81 23.04
CA GLY A 7 2.83 5.35 24.42
C GLY A 7 1.41 4.88 24.73
N ASP A 8 0.48 4.96 23.77
CA ASP A 8 -0.91 4.53 23.95
C ASP A 8 -1.07 3.06 23.49
N GLU A 9 -1.31 2.17 24.44
CA GLU A 9 -1.57 0.74 24.20
C GLU A 9 -2.81 0.50 23.31
N ARG A 10 -3.73 1.49 23.22
CA ARG A 10 -4.90 1.41 22.32
C ARG A 10 -4.52 1.64 20.87
N ILE A 11 -3.65 2.61 20.62
CA ILE A 11 -3.15 2.92 19.27
C ILE A 11 -2.37 1.71 18.70
N THR A 12 -1.55 1.05 19.54
CA THR A 12 -0.82 -0.17 19.14
C THR A 12 -1.72 -1.41 18.98
N ALA A 13 -2.86 -1.48 19.66
CA ALA A 13 -3.88 -2.51 19.44
C ALA A 13 -4.63 -2.32 18.11
N ASP A 14 -5.02 -1.08 17.78
CA ASP A 14 -5.68 -0.74 16.51
C ASP A 14 -4.73 -0.97 15.31
N PHE A 15 -3.42 -0.73 15.49
CA PHE A 15 -2.40 -1.04 14.48
C PHE A 15 -2.26 -2.55 14.15
N ARG A 16 -2.52 -3.44 15.12
CA ARG A 16 -2.51 -4.90 14.88
C ARG A 16 -3.71 -5.37 14.06
N GLU A 17 -4.80 -4.61 14.10
CA GLU A 17 -6.05 -4.92 13.43
C GLU A 17 -6.01 -4.65 11.92
N PHE A 18 -5.09 -3.82 11.42
CA PHE A 18 -5.01 -3.42 10.00
C PHE A 18 -4.90 -4.58 8.99
N GLY A 19 -4.37 -5.74 9.40
CA GLY A 19 -4.55 -6.98 8.64
C GLY A 19 -5.14 -8.14 9.45
N GLY A 20 -5.60 -7.88 10.67
CA GLY A 20 -6.48 -8.79 11.42
C GLY A 20 -7.96 -8.64 11.03
N LEU A 21 -8.37 -7.48 10.52
CA LEU A 21 -9.76 -7.14 10.22
C LEU A 21 -10.29 -7.79 8.94
N ALA A 22 -9.43 -8.19 7.99
CA ALA A 22 -9.86 -9.10 6.92
C ALA A 22 -10.44 -10.41 7.49
N LYS A 23 -9.91 -10.87 8.64
CA LYS A 23 -10.45 -12.01 9.39
C LYS A 23 -11.70 -11.65 10.20
N VAL A 24 -11.84 -10.42 10.67
CA VAL A 24 -13.02 -9.95 11.44
C VAL A 24 -14.23 -9.73 10.53
N VAL A 25 -14.04 -9.19 9.33
CA VAL A 25 -15.11 -9.05 8.32
C VAL A 25 -15.54 -10.43 7.81
N GLU A 26 -14.61 -11.37 7.61
CA GLU A 26 -14.92 -12.78 7.27
C GLU A 26 -15.61 -13.53 8.43
N GLN A 27 -15.46 -13.07 9.68
CA GLN A 27 -16.11 -13.61 10.87
C GLN A 27 -17.41 -12.90 11.26
N GLY A 28 -17.64 -11.67 10.79
CA GLY A 28 -18.81 -10.86 11.09
C GLY A 28 -20.12 -11.47 10.57
N ASP A 29 -20.02 -12.36 9.57
CA ASP A 29 -21.15 -13.11 9.01
C ASP A 29 -21.46 -14.43 9.75
N LYS A 30 -20.75 -14.74 10.86
CA LYS A 30 -21.01 -15.94 11.65
C LYS A 30 -21.41 -15.57 13.09
N PRO A 31 -22.56 -16.06 13.59
CA PRO A 31 -23.00 -15.75 14.94
C PRO A 31 -21.95 -16.17 15.96
N ARG A 32 -21.58 -15.25 16.86
CA ARG A 32 -20.59 -15.43 17.93
C ARG A 32 -21.08 -16.44 18.95
N SER A 33 -20.82 -17.72 18.68
CA SER A 33 -20.94 -18.80 19.66
C SER A 33 -19.80 -18.68 20.67
N ARG A 34 -20.10 -18.25 21.90
CA ARG A 34 -19.15 -18.24 23.02
C ARG A 34 -18.90 -19.68 23.47
N LYS A 35 -17.96 -20.38 22.80
CA LYS A 35 -17.50 -21.71 23.22
C LYS A 35 -16.37 -21.57 24.23
N THR A 36 -16.70 -21.65 25.51
CA THR A 36 -15.80 -22.12 26.57
C THR A 36 -15.47 -23.58 26.27
N GLY A 37 -14.29 -23.85 25.73
CA GLY A 37 -13.87 -25.21 25.39
C GLY A 37 -12.38 -25.28 25.12
N ARG A 38 -11.73 -26.30 25.72
CA ARG A 38 -10.30 -26.65 25.60
C ARG A 38 -9.73 -26.29 24.22
N ARG A 39 -8.55 -25.65 24.20
CA ARG A 39 -7.75 -25.39 22.98
C ARG A 39 -7.55 -26.72 22.26
N ALA A 40 -8.41 -27.02 21.28
CA ALA A 40 -8.14 -28.06 20.32
C ALA A 40 -6.83 -27.67 19.61
N ILE A 41 -5.84 -28.57 19.61
CA ILE A 41 -4.62 -28.38 18.83
C ILE A 41 -5.06 -28.42 17.36
N GLY A 42 -5.37 -27.24 16.83
CA GLY A 42 -5.88 -27.10 15.48
C GLY A 42 -4.79 -27.47 14.49
N PHE A 43 -5.03 -28.50 13.69
CA PHE A 43 -4.17 -28.83 12.57
C PHE A 43 -4.02 -27.58 11.68
N VAL A 44 -2.78 -27.13 11.47
CA VAL A 44 -2.48 -26.02 10.56
C VAL A 44 -2.93 -26.40 9.16
N LYS A 45 -3.76 -25.57 8.53
CA LYS A 45 -4.30 -25.84 7.18
C LYS A 45 -3.15 -25.95 6.19
N LEU A 46 -3.25 -26.85 5.22
CA LEU A 46 -2.23 -27.02 4.17
C LEU A 46 -1.95 -25.71 3.43
N ASN A 47 -2.99 -24.92 3.16
CA ASN A 47 -2.86 -23.60 2.52
C ASN A 47 -2.01 -22.64 3.35
N ASP A 48 -2.11 -22.67 4.68
CA ASP A 48 -1.31 -21.81 5.55
C ASP A 48 0.18 -22.21 5.48
N LYS A 49 0.47 -23.51 5.37
CA LYS A 49 1.83 -24.04 5.19
C LYS A 49 2.42 -23.67 3.83
N ILE A 50 1.64 -23.82 2.76
CA ILE A 50 2.06 -23.44 1.40
C ILE A 50 2.33 -21.94 1.32
N SER A 51 1.40 -21.13 1.83
CA SER A 51 1.53 -19.66 1.84
C SER A 51 2.77 -19.22 2.63
N PHE A 52 2.98 -19.82 3.81
CA PHE A 52 4.18 -19.58 4.61
C PHE A 52 5.46 -19.89 3.83
N THR A 53 5.54 -21.09 3.24
CA THR A 53 6.74 -21.54 2.51
C THR A 53 7.03 -20.65 1.32
N LEU A 54 6.02 -20.39 0.47
CA LEU A 54 6.15 -19.51 -0.69
C LEU A 54 6.60 -18.10 -0.27
N MET A 55 6.13 -17.61 0.87
CA MET A 55 6.48 -16.29 1.34
C MET A 55 7.91 -16.20 1.87
N VAL A 56 8.37 -17.19 2.62
CA VAL A 56 9.78 -17.26 3.07
C VAL A 56 10.70 -17.31 1.85
N VAL A 57 10.37 -18.16 0.87
CA VAL A 57 11.10 -18.24 -0.40
C VAL A 57 11.09 -16.90 -1.13
N ASN A 58 9.94 -16.21 -1.21
CA ASN A 58 9.86 -14.89 -1.83
C ASN A 58 10.81 -13.88 -1.18
N ILE A 59 10.89 -13.83 0.14
CA ILE A 59 11.79 -12.89 0.85
C ILE A 59 13.25 -13.24 0.58
N VAL A 60 13.61 -14.52 0.71
CA VAL A 60 14.99 -14.98 0.44
C VAL A 60 15.40 -14.64 -0.98
N ILE A 61 14.55 -14.92 -1.97
CA ILE A 61 14.82 -14.57 -3.38
C ILE A 61 14.90 -13.05 -3.57
N THR A 62 13.99 -12.28 -2.95
CA THR A 62 13.99 -10.81 -3.03
C THR A 62 15.30 -10.23 -2.50
N SER A 63 15.71 -10.65 -1.30
CA SER A 63 16.95 -10.20 -0.65
C SER A 63 18.18 -10.65 -1.42
N TYR A 64 18.20 -11.88 -1.93
CA TYR A 64 19.29 -12.40 -2.75
C TYR A 64 19.46 -11.61 -4.05
N ILE A 65 18.38 -11.37 -4.81
CA ILE A 65 18.44 -10.58 -6.04
C ILE A 65 18.90 -9.16 -5.74
N LEU A 66 18.35 -8.52 -4.70
CA LEU A 66 18.74 -7.17 -4.32
C LEU A 66 20.22 -7.07 -3.91
N GLY A 67 20.79 -8.10 -3.28
CA GLY A 67 22.19 -8.12 -2.85
C GLY A 67 23.18 -8.55 -3.93
N ALA A 68 22.83 -9.59 -4.70
CA ALA A 68 23.74 -10.22 -5.66
C ALA A 68 23.62 -9.64 -7.07
N ALA A 69 22.44 -9.17 -7.46
CA ALA A 69 22.14 -8.70 -8.81
C ALA A 69 21.09 -7.56 -8.82
N PRO A 70 21.30 -6.47 -8.06
CA PRO A 70 20.33 -5.38 -7.88
C PRO A 70 19.86 -4.74 -9.19
N GLU A 71 20.70 -4.72 -10.22
CA GLU A 71 20.36 -4.21 -11.55
C GLU A 71 19.22 -4.98 -12.23
N TYR A 72 18.96 -6.23 -11.83
CA TYR A 72 17.86 -7.05 -12.34
C TYR A 72 16.63 -7.04 -11.42
N PHE A 73 16.63 -6.24 -10.36
CA PHE A 73 15.53 -6.21 -9.39
C PHE A 73 14.20 -5.81 -10.03
N TYR A 74 14.20 -4.94 -11.06
CA TYR A 74 13.00 -4.54 -11.80
C TYR A 74 12.28 -5.72 -12.48
N ILE A 75 13.01 -6.76 -12.88
CA ILE A 75 12.43 -8.00 -13.45
C ILE A 75 11.69 -8.75 -12.35
N SER A 76 12.35 -8.97 -11.21
CA SER A 76 11.74 -9.63 -10.05
C SER A 76 10.49 -8.89 -9.56
N TYR A 77 10.57 -7.57 -9.51
CA TYR A 77 9.46 -6.68 -9.17
C TYR A 77 8.27 -6.87 -10.14
N SER A 78 8.55 -6.91 -11.45
CA SER A 78 7.52 -7.06 -12.49
C SER A 78 6.85 -8.43 -12.49
N ILE A 79 7.61 -9.51 -12.30
CA ILE A 79 7.06 -10.86 -12.18
C ILE A 79 6.12 -10.96 -10.97
N LYS A 80 6.53 -10.41 -9.82
CA LYS A 80 5.69 -10.37 -8.61
C LYS A 80 4.42 -9.57 -8.83
N GLY A 81 4.51 -8.41 -9.48
CA GLY A 81 3.35 -7.58 -9.82
C GLY A 81 2.34 -8.31 -10.70
N LEU A 82 2.81 -8.96 -11.77
CA LEU A 82 1.97 -9.74 -12.68
C LEU A 82 1.21 -10.86 -11.97
N PHE A 83 1.77 -11.43 -10.90
CA PHE A 83 1.09 -12.44 -10.10
C PHE A 83 0.16 -11.84 -9.04
N PHE A 84 0.65 -10.86 -8.26
CA PHE A 84 -0.07 -10.33 -7.11
C PHE A 84 -1.24 -9.42 -7.50
N PHE A 85 -1.09 -8.51 -8.45
CA PHE A 85 -2.17 -7.56 -8.80
C PHE A 85 -3.43 -8.28 -9.29
N PRO A 86 -3.37 -9.23 -10.25
CA PRO A 86 -4.57 -9.94 -10.69
C PRO A 86 -5.19 -10.82 -9.60
N HIS A 87 -4.36 -11.47 -8.78
CA HIS A 87 -4.84 -12.28 -7.66
C HIS A 87 -5.63 -11.43 -6.65
N MET A 88 -5.06 -10.29 -6.25
CA MET A 88 -5.65 -9.40 -5.26
C MET A 88 -6.85 -8.65 -5.80
N TYR A 89 -6.85 -8.26 -7.08
CA TYR A 89 -8.00 -7.64 -7.72
C TYR A 89 -9.21 -8.57 -7.68
N ARG A 90 -9.04 -9.85 -8.04
CA ARG A 90 -10.12 -10.85 -7.96
C ARG A 90 -10.62 -11.06 -6.53
N LYS A 91 -9.71 -11.05 -5.55
CA LYS A 91 -10.09 -11.18 -4.13
C LYS A 91 -10.89 -9.97 -3.66
N TYR A 92 -10.42 -8.76 -3.95
CA TYR A 92 -11.06 -7.53 -3.53
C TYR A 92 -12.39 -7.27 -4.25
N ALA A 93 -12.49 -7.59 -5.53
CA ALA A 93 -13.76 -7.51 -6.26
C ALA A 93 -14.86 -8.37 -5.62
N LYS A 94 -14.52 -9.55 -5.09
CA LYS A 94 -15.47 -10.41 -4.36
C LYS A 94 -15.88 -9.86 -2.99
N LEU A 95 -15.03 -9.02 -2.40
CA LEU A 95 -15.25 -8.40 -1.09
C LEU A 95 -15.84 -6.98 -1.18
N GLY A 96 -16.00 -6.44 -2.39
CA GLY A 96 -16.40 -5.03 -2.59
C GLY A 96 -15.27 -4.03 -2.31
N TRP A 97 -14.00 -4.44 -2.28
CA TRP A 97 -12.85 -3.59 -1.92
C TRP A 97 -12.02 -3.15 -3.13
N GLN A 98 -12.55 -3.26 -4.35
CA GLN A 98 -11.85 -2.92 -5.58
C GLN A 98 -11.43 -1.44 -5.64
N LEU A 99 -12.12 -0.55 -4.93
CA LEU A 99 -11.79 0.88 -4.91
C LEU A 99 -10.43 1.18 -4.26
N PHE A 100 -9.89 0.25 -3.45
CA PHE A 100 -8.56 0.41 -2.86
C PHE A 100 -7.45 0.45 -3.92
N PHE A 101 -7.68 -0.09 -5.12
CA PHE A 101 -6.70 -0.03 -6.21
C PHE A 101 -6.49 1.40 -6.75
N TYR A 102 -7.31 2.37 -6.36
CA TYR A 102 -7.11 3.78 -6.67
C TYR A 102 -6.22 4.50 -5.66
N ASP A 103 -5.83 3.84 -4.56
CA ASP A 103 -4.98 4.44 -3.54
C ASP A 103 -3.58 4.75 -4.09
N PHE A 104 -2.91 5.71 -3.44
CA PHE A 104 -1.64 6.26 -3.91
C PHE A 104 -0.56 5.18 -4.14
N CYS A 105 -0.50 4.16 -3.28
CA CYS A 105 0.47 3.08 -3.41
C CYS A 105 0.33 2.34 -4.74
N TYR A 106 -0.89 2.04 -5.20
CA TYR A 106 -1.12 1.38 -6.49
C TYR A 106 -0.70 2.27 -7.66
N VAL A 107 -0.97 3.58 -7.57
CA VAL A 107 -0.54 4.56 -8.59
C VAL A 107 0.98 4.60 -8.68
N VAL A 108 1.70 4.69 -7.55
CA VAL A 108 3.17 4.69 -7.54
C VAL A 108 3.73 3.36 -8.09
N ASN A 109 3.12 2.21 -7.76
CA ASN A 109 3.52 0.93 -8.33
C ASN A 109 3.33 0.92 -9.86
N GLY A 110 2.21 1.47 -10.35
CA GLY A 110 1.94 1.67 -11.78
C GLY A 110 3.00 2.56 -12.45
N LEU A 111 3.33 3.70 -11.84
CA LEU A 111 4.38 4.60 -12.32
C LEU A 111 5.76 3.94 -12.33
N CYS A 112 6.04 3.04 -11.38
CA CYS A 112 7.25 2.21 -11.42
C CYS A 112 7.30 1.30 -12.66
N TYR A 113 6.18 0.69 -13.06
CA TYR A 113 6.14 -0.09 -14.30
C TYR A 113 6.31 0.78 -15.54
N VAL A 114 5.64 1.94 -15.58
CA VAL A 114 5.80 2.91 -16.67
C VAL A 114 7.27 3.32 -16.80
N TYR A 115 7.92 3.64 -15.68
CA TYR A 115 9.33 3.99 -15.67
C TYR A 115 10.23 2.85 -16.19
N CYS A 116 10.02 1.63 -15.68
CA CYS A 116 10.89 0.49 -16.01
C CYS A 116 10.76 0.03 -17.47
N TRP A 117 9.57 0.12 -18.05
CA TRP A 117 9.27 -0.54 -19.32
C TRP A 117 8.93 0.41 -20.47
N LEU A 118 8.50 1.64 -20.18
CA LEU A 118 7.97 2.55 -21.21
C LEU A 118 8.74 3.87 -21.30
N TYR A 119 9.04 4.50 -20.16
CA TYR A 119 9.56 5.87 -20.13
C TYR A 119 10.64 6.06 -19.04
N PRO A 120 11.87 5.59 -19.28
CA PRO A 120 12.98 5.69 -18.33
C PRO A 120 13.66 7.08 -18.35
N ASP A 121 12.88 8.13 -18.03
CA ASP A 121 13.34 9.52 -18.03
C ASP A 121 14.02 9.93 -16.69
N PRO A 122 15.14 10.69 -16.69
CA PRO A 122 15.86 11.07 -15.47
C PRO A 122 15.02 11.93 -14.52
N PHE A 123 14.22 12.85 -15.06
CA PHE A 123 13.43 13.77 -14.24
C PHE A 123 12.25 13.03 -13.62
N PHE A 124 11.57 12.19 -14.41
CA PHE A 124 10.54 11.29 -13.93
C PHE A 124 11.05 10.34 -12.85
N PHE A 125 12.24 9.74 -13.05
CA PHE A 125 12.86 8.89 -12.03
C PHE A 125 13.09 9.63 -10.71
N LYS A 126 13.61 10.86 -10.76
CA LYS A 126 13.88 11.67 -9.56
C LYS A 126 12.60 11.92 -8.75
N MET A 127 11.51 12.26 -9.42
CA MET A 127 10.20 12.44 -8.79
C MET A 127 9.68 11.12 -8.20
N LEU A 128 9.77 10.03 -8.98
CA LEU A 128 9.33 8.70 -8.58
C LEU A 128 10.12 8.18 -7.36
N PHE A 129 11.43 8.41 -7.34
CA PHE A 129 12.31 8.08 -6.23
C PHE A 129 11.88 8.81 -4.95
N ALA A 130 11.60 10.12 -5.04
CA ALA A 130 11.19 10.93 -3.90
C ALA A 130 9.85 10.47 -3.30
N ILE A 131 8.85 10.16 -4.13
CA ILE A 131 7.54 9.71 -3.64
C ILE A 131 7.58 8.26 -3.12
N ALA A 132 8.37 7.38 -3.74
CA ALA A 132 8.50 5.99 -3.31
C ALA A 132 9.22 5.86 -1.96
N ASN A 133 10.25 6.69 -1.72
CA ASN A 133 11.04 6.67 -0.48
C ASN A 133 10.53 7.66 0.58
N GLY A 134 9.59 8.54 0.23
CA GLY A 134 8.93 9.47 1.16
C GLY A 134 7.56 8.96 1.59
N PRO A 135 6.46 9.56 1.10
CA PRO A 135 5.09 9.26 1.54
C PRO A 135 4.73 7.77 1.44
N LEU A 136 5.18 7.09 0.39
CA LEU A 136 4.88 5.67 0.21
C LEU A 136 5.63 4.79 1.24
N ALA A 137 6.92 5.03 1.48
CA ALA A 137 7.66 4.27 2.50
C ALA A 137 7.12 4.59 3.91
N TRP A 138 6.77 5.85 4.18
CA TRP A 138 6.21 6.27 5.46
C TRP A 138 4.88 5.60 5.77
N SER A 139 4.08 5.31 4.74
CA SER A 139 2.83 4.57 4.88
C SER A 139 2.99 3.18 5.50
N ILE A 140 4.17 2.55 5.43
CA ILE A 140 4.46 1.29 6.12
C ILE A 140 4.33 1.46 7.64
N ILE A 141 4.86 2.57 8.16
CA ILE A 141 4.81 2.91 9.58
C ILE A 141 3.38 3.34 9.94
N VAL A 142 2.79 4.24 9.14
CA VAL A 142 1.47 4.81 9.38
C VAL A 142 0.36 3.77 9.31
N PHE A 143 0.50 2.70 8.53
CA PHE A 143 -0.49 1.62 8.46
C PHE A 143 -0.04 0.35 9.20
N GLY A 144 1.06 0.41 9.97
CA GLY A 144 1.53 -0.72 10.78
C GLY A 144 1.79 -2.00 9.97
N ASN A 145 2.31 -1.86 8.76
CA ASN A 145 2.47 -2.97 7.83
C ASN A 145 3.32 -4.08 8.46
N SER A 146 2.72 -5.26 8.56
CA SER A 146 3.30 -6.40 9.27
C SER A 146 3.56 -7.55 8.32
N LEU A 147 4.77 -8.08 8.36
CA LEU A 147 5.17 -9.23 7.57
C LEU A 147 4.64 -10.52 8.21
N VAL A 148 3.48 -10.99 7.74
CA VAL A 148 2.84 -12.21 8.25
C VAL A 148 2.80 -13.25 7.14
N PHE A 149 3.63 -14.28 7.28
CA PHE A 149 3.89 -15.24 6.20
C PHE A 149 2.69 -16.10 5.79
N HIS A 150 1.66 -16.22 6.64
CA HIS A 150 0.46 -17.00 6.35
C HIS A 150 -0.70 -16.17 5.78
N ASP A 151 -0.51 -14.87 5.53
CA ASP A 151 -1.57 -13.97 5.09
C ASP A 151 -1.19 -13.22 3.80
N TRP A 152 -1.77 -13.67 2.68
CA TRP A 152 -1.56 -13.08 1.36
C TRP A 152 -1.90 -11.59 1.27
N ALA A 153 -2.89 -11.10 2.03
CA ALA A 153 -3.26 -9.69 1.97
C ALA A 153 -2.16 -8.81 2.61
N LYS A 154 -1.59 -9.26 3.74
CA LYS A 154 -0.47 -8.57 4.40
C LYS A 154 0.81 -8.61 3.56
N ILE A 155 1.06 -9.75 2.92
CA ILE A 155 2.17 -9.92 1.98
C ILE A 155 2.07 -8.92 0.83
N PHE A 156 0.89 -8.83 0.23
CA PHE A 156 0.64 -7.90 -0.87
C PHE A 156 0.76 -6.44 -0.42
N SER A 157 0.28 -6.11 0.78
CA SER A 157 0.44 -4.77 1.33
C SER A 157 1.92 -4.42 1.50
N VAL A 158 2.74 -5.31 2.07
CA VAL A 158 4.19 -5.10 2.12
C VAL A 158 4.79 -4.95 0.72
N PHE A 159 4.35 -5.74 -0.27
CA PHE A 159 4.81 -5.60 -1.65
C PHE A 159 4.54 -4.19 -2.20
N ILE A 160 3.30 -3.69 -2.14
CA ILE A 160 2.94 -2.39 -2.74
C ILE A 160 3.54 -1.20 -1.99
N HIS A 161 3.83 -1.32 -0.69
CA HIS A 161 4.39 -0.22 0.11
C HIS A 161 5.92 -0.22 0.18
N LEU A 162 6.59 -1.38 0.23
CA LEU A 162 8.04 -1.48 0.41
C LEU A 162 8.80 -1.65 -0.90
N ASN A 163 8.32 -2.50 -1.82
CA ASN A 163 9.13 -2.85 -3.00
C ASN A 163 9.39 -1.68 -3.96
N PRO A 164 8.52 -0.66 -4.12
CA PRO A 164 8.87 0.52 -4.91
C PRO A 164 10.10 1.26 -4.37
N ALA A 165 10.27 1.34 -3.05
CA ALA A 165 11.47 1.92 -2.45
C ALA A 165 12.71 1.07 -2.75
N LEU A 166 12.62 -0.26 -2.61
CA LEU A 166 13.73 -1.18 -2.97
C LEU A 166 14.09 -1.11 -4.46
N LEU A 167 13.09 -1.03 -5.33
CA LEU A 167 13.26 -0.91 -6.77
C LEU A 167 13.99 0.39 -7.12
N THR A 168 13.47 1.52 -6.66
CA THR A 168 14.06 2.83 -6.97
C THR A 168 15.46 2.97 -6.34
N PHE A 169 15.71 2.37 -5.18
CA PHE A 169 17.05 2.25 -4.60
C PHE A 169 18.00 1.43 -5.49
N SER A 170 17.58 0.25 -5.92
CA SER A 170 18.39 -0.62 -6.78
C SER A 170 18.80 0.09 -8.08
N ILE A 171 17.86 0.79 -8.72
CA ILE A 171 18.13 1.54 -9.95
C ILE A 171 19.07 2.71 -9.68
N ARG A 172 18.84 3.49 -8.62
CA ARG A 172 19.61 4.72 -8.33
C ARG A 172 21.08 4.45 -8.02
N TRP A 173 21.42 3.31 -7.40
CA TRP A 173 22.79 3.01 -6.97
C TRP A 173 23.48 1.91 -7.78
N HIS A 174 22.72 1.02 -8.42
CA HIS A 174 23.30 -0.17 -9.06
C HIS A 174 22.97 -0.33 -10.53
N ALA A 175 22.11 0.51 -11.12
CA ALA A 175 21.93 0.49 -12.56
C ALA A 175 23.24 0.88 -13.26
N LYS A 176 23.87 -0.08 -13.93
CA LYS A 176 25.03 0.12 -14.80
C LYS A 176 24.64 -0.25 -16.23
N GLY A 177 24.85 0.65 -17.19
CA GLY A 177 24.68 0.38 -18.62
C GLY A 177 23.41 0.94 -19.28
N SER A 178 23.16 0.49 -20.51
CA SER A 178 22.20 1.01 -21.49
C SER A 178 20.72 0.87 -21.13
N PHE A 179 20.39 0.17 -20.04
CA PHE A 179 18.99 -0.07 -19.65
C PHE A 179 18.35 1.09 -18.87
N PHE A 180 19.11 1.71 -17.96
CA PHE A 180 18.69 2.91 -17.22
C PHE A 180 19.78 4.01 -17.24
N PRO A 181 20.38 4.34 -18.39
CA PRO A 181 21.52 5.27 -18.47
C PRO A 181 21.14 6.68 -18.02
N LEU A 182 19.86 6.99 -18.15
CA LEU A 182 19.23 8.27 -17.84
C LEU A 182 18.98 8.42 -16.32
N ALA A 183 18.73 7.33 -15.58
CA ALA A 183 18.40 7.37 -14.15
C ALA A 183 19.49 8.00 -13.27
N THR A 184 20.75 7.82 -13.66
CA THR A 184 21.93 8.27 -12.93
C THR A 184 22.53 9.57 -13.49
N SER A 185 21.91 10.16 -14.51
CA SER A 185 22.45 11.32 -15.24
C SER A 185 21.83 12.66 -14.80
N GLY A 186 22.64 13.72 -14.86
CA GLY A 186 22.24 15.11 -14.61
C GLY A 186 22.28 15.55 -13.14
N GLU A 187 22.54 16.84 -12.93
CA GLU A 187 22.59 17.44 -11.59
C GLU A 187 21.29 17.17 -10.79
N TYR A 188 21.47 16.96 -9.49
CA TYR A 188 20.46 16.46 -8.58
C TYR A 188 19.97 17.61 -7.67
N SER A 189 19.00 18.40 -8.13
CA SER A 189 18.26 19.27 -7.21
C SER A 189 17.27 18.42 -6.42
N LYS A 190 17.66 18.05 -5.19
CA LYS A 190 16.83 17.25 -4.26
C LYS A 190 15.45 17.88 -4.08
N LEU A 191 15.41 19.20 -3.94
CA LEU A 191 14.18 19.96 -3.78
C LEU A 191 13.31 19.89 -5.03
N ALA A 192 13.90 20.04 -6.22
CA ALA A 192 13.13 19.94 -7.47
C ALA A 192 12.49 18.55 -7.65
N ALA A 193 13.16 17.49 -7.22
CA ALA A 193 12.60 16.14 -7.25
C ALA A 193 11.39 15.98 -6.32
N VAL A 194 11.50 16.49 -5.08
CA VAL A 194 10.41 16.44 -4.08
C VAL A 194 9.22 17.31 -4.53
N PHE A 195 9.47 18.57 -4.88
CA PHE A 195 8.40 19.47 -5.34
C PHE A 195 7.83 19.02 -6.68
N GLY A 196 8.64 18.46 -7.56
CA GLY A 196 8.18 17.85 -8.81
C GLY A 196 7.25 16.66 -8.54
N GLY A 197 7.65 15.73 -7.68
CA GLY A 197 6.80 14.59 -7.30
C GLY A 197 5.48 15.03 -6.68
N MET A 198 5.51 16.03 -5.80
CA MET A 198 4.29 16.62 -5.23
C MET A 198 3.40 17.26 -6.30
N LYS A 199 3.97 18.13 -7.14
CA LYS A 199 3.21 18.90 -8.15
C LYS A 199 2.67 18.04 -9.29
N TYR A 200 3.47 17.11 -9.80
CA TYR A 200 3.17 16.37 -11.03
C TYR A 200 2.59 14.97 -10.79
N ILE A 201 2.72 14.41 -9.59
CA ILE A 201 2.21 13.07 -9.27
C ILE A 201 1.20 13.13 -8.13
N TYR A 202 1.59 13.68 -6.98
CA TYR A 202 0.79 13.61 -5.76
C TYR A 202 -0.48 14.46 -5.82
N VAL A 203 -0.35 15.76 -6.10
CA VAL A 203 -1.50 16.68 -6.19
C VAL A 203 -2.47 16.27 -7.29
N PRO A 204 -2.02 15.90 -8.51
CA PRO A 204 -2.90 15.35 -9.52
C PRO A 204 -3.63 14.08 -9.05
N TRP A 205 -2.93 13.18 -8.34
CA TRP A 205 -3.57 12.01 -7.74
C TRP A 205 -4.62 12.41 -6.69
N CYS A 206 -4.34 13.34 -5.77
CA CYS A 206 -5.30 13.80 -4.76
C CYS A 206 -6.58 14.35 -5.41
N LEU A 207 -6.43 15.20 -6.45
CA LEU A 207 -7.56 15.78 -7.17
C LEU A 207 -8.35 14.71 -7.93
N ALA A 208 -7.65 13.81 -8.62
CA ALA A 208 -8.27 12.71 -9.37
C ALA A 208 -8.99 11.73 -8.43
N TYR A 209 -8.36 11.36 -7.31
CA TYR A 209 -8.92 10.48 -6.30
C TYR A 209 -10.16 11.11 -5.66
N TYR A 210 -10.08 12.37 -5.20
CA TYR A 210 -11.22 13.05 -4.60
C TYR A 210 -12.41 13.12 -5.56
N THR A 211 -12.15 13.54 -6.80
CA THR A 211 -13.19 13.63 -7.83
C THR A 211 -13.77 12.26 -8.17
N TRP A 212 -12.92 11.26 -8.42
CA TRP A 212 -13.35 9.94 -8.81
C TRP A 212 -14.12 9.22 -7.71
N ILE A 213 -13.56 9.17 -6.49
CA ILE A 213 -14.14 8.40 -5.40
C ILE A 213 -15.34 9.10 -4.77
N PHE A 214 -15.22 10.38 -4.40
CA PHE A 214 -16.26 11.06 -3.61
C PHE A 214 -17.30 11.80 -4.45
N ILE A 215 -16.94 12.30 -5.63
CA ILE A 215 -17.91 13.01 -6.49
C ILE A 215 -18.61 12.05 -7.44
N ILE A 216 -17.86 11.13 -8.07
CA ILE A 216 -18.40 10.27 -9.13
C ILE A 216 -18.90 8.94 -8.58
N MET A 217 -18.06 8.20 -7.84
CA MET A 217 -18.37 6.83 -7.40
C MET A 217 -19.31 6.79 -6.21
N GLU A 218 -19.06 7.58 -5.16
CA GLU A 218 -19.84 7.52 -3.92
C GLU A 218 -21.36 7.63 -4.11
N PRO A 219 -21.92 8.56 -4.92
CA PRO A 219 -23.35 8.60 -5.18
C PRO A 219 -23.91 7.32 -5.84
N GLN A 220 -23.07 6.53 -6.50
CA GLN A 220 -23.44 5.28 -7.16
C GLN A 220 -23.40 4.08 -6.19
N LEU A 221 -22.78 4.25 -5.01
CA LEU A 221 -22.62 3.18 -4.01
C LEU A 221 -23.86 3.00 -3.11
N ASP A 222 -24.71 4.02 -3.01
CA ASP A 222 -25.89 4.06 -2.11
C ASP A 222 -27.07 3.14 -2.53
N GLY A 223 -26.92 2.34 -3.59
CA GLY A 223 -28.04 1.60 -4.18
C GLY A 223 -28.04 0.08 -4.00
N LYS A 224 -26.96 -0.63 -4.33
CA LYS A 224 -27.02 -2.11 -4.55
C LYS A 224 -25.74 -2.91 -4.29
N THR A 225 -24.58 -2.26 -4.15
CA THR A 225 -23.29 -2.92 -3.94
C THR A 225 -22.46 -2.09 -2.98
N ARG A 226 -22.34 -2.52 -1.72
CA ARG A 226 -21.53 -1.83 -0.71
C ARG A 226 -20.05 -2.00 -1.03
N MET A 227 -19.52 -1.20 -1.94
CA MET A 227 -18.08 -1.10 -2.15
C MET A 227 -17.49 -0.24 -1.04
N MET A 228 -16.42 -0.70 -0.40
CA MET A 228 -15.81 0.02 0.71
C MET A 228 -14.75 0.99 0.20
N THR A 229 -14.83 2.25 0.61
CA THR A 229 -13.75 3.21 0.38
C THR A 229 -12.73 3.17 1.51
N LEU A 230 -11.48 3.57 1.24
CA LEU A 230 -10.45 3.65 2.30
C LEU A 230 -10.86 4.67 3.39
N TYR A 231 -11.56 5.74 3.01
CA TYR A 231 -12.09 6.73 3.95
C TYR A 231 -13.10 6.12 4.92
N GLU A 232 -14.10 5.37 4.41
CA GLU A 232 -15.06 4.64 5.25
C GLU A 232 -14.35 3.62 6.15
N TYR A 233 -13.39 2.87 5.61
CA TYR A 233 -12.60 1.93 6.40
C TYR A 233 -11.89 2.64 7.57
N MET A 234 -11.24 3.77 7.31
CA MET A 234 -10.51 4.54 8.31
C MET A 234 -11.42 5.23 9.34
N THR A 235 -12.68 5.49 9.02
CA THR A 235 -13.61 6.25 9.88
C THR A 235 -14.62 5.37 10.61
N GLU A 236 -14.97 4.20 10.07
CA GLU A 236 -16.05 3.34 10.58
C GLU A 236 -15.56 1.96 11.04
N ALA A 237 -14.53 1.39 10.40
CA ALA A 237 -14.18 -0.03 10.53
C ALA A 237 -13.04 -0.32 11.53
N GLY A 238 -12.81 0.55 12.51
CA GLY A 238 -11.73 0.41 13.51
C GLY A 238 -10.44 1.19 13.19
N GLY A 239 -10.49 2.13 12.22
CA GLY A 239 -9.36 3.04 11.94
C GLY A 239 -9.20 4.17 12.96
N MET A 240 -8.17 5.01 12.77
CA MET A 240 -7.90 6.19 13.62
C MET A 240 -9.14 7.07 13.74
N GLY A 241 -9.84 6.99 14.88
CA GLY A 241 -11.07 7.76 15.18
C GLY A 241 -10.90 9.29 15.18
N ILE A 242 -9.68 9.78 14.92
CA ILE A 242 -9.33 11.20 14.76
C ILE A 242 -10.08 11.84 13.59
N PHE A 243 -10.48 11.05 12.57
CA PHE A 243 -11.16 11.57 11.37
C PHE A 243 -12.68 11.62 11.47
N LYS A 244 -13.24 11.21 12.61
CA LYS A 244 -14.68 11.21 12.81
C LYS A 244 -15.16 12.65 13.06
N GLN A 245 -15.78 13.23 12.02
CA GLN A 245 -16.55 14.49 12.10
C GLN A 245 -15.75 15.69 12.66
N MET A 246 -14.57 15.98 12.10
CA MET A 246 -13.83 17.22 12.43
C MET A 246 -14.65 18.49 12.14
N THR A 247 -15.49 18.44 11.11
CA THR A 247 -16.43 19.51 10.74
C THR A 247 -17.82 18.95 10.44
N PRO A 248 -18.87 19.78 10.49
CA PRO A 248 -20.24 19.38 10.12
C PRO A 248 -20.39 18.99 8.65
N ASN A 249 -19.43 19.37 7.78
CA ASN A 249 -19.50 19.11 6.35
C ASN A 249 -18.71 17.85 5.97
N SER A 250 -19.41 16.82 5.48
CA SER A 250 -18.80 15.54 5.10
C SER A 250 -17.78 15.66 3.98
N TYR A 251 -17.99 16.54 3.00
CA TYR A 251 -17.04 16.80 1.92
C TYR A 251 -15.76 17.46 2.41
N VAL A 252 -15.86 18.37 3.39
CA VAL A 252 -14.68 19.00 4.01
C VAL A 252 -13.87 17.97 4.79
N ASN A 253 -14.52 17.06 5.52
CA ASN A 253 -13.82 15.98 6.22
C ASN A 253 -13.07 15.04 5.26
N LYS A 254 -13.67 14.74 4.09
CA LYS A 254 -13.04 13.94 3.02
C LYS A 254 -11.88 14.67 2.37
N ALA A 255 -12.02 15.98 2.14
CA ALA A 255 -10.93 16.80 1.62
C ALA A 255 -9.77 16.85 2.61
N LEU A 256 -10.04 17.05 3.91
CA LEU A 256 -9.03 17.00 4.97
C LEU A 256 -8.33 15.64 5.06
N TYR A 257 -9.07 14.54 4.88
CA TYR A 257 -8.49 13.20 4.79
C TYR A 257 -7.53 13.05 3.61
N VAL A 258 -7.92 13.49 2.41
CA VAL A 258 -7.04 13.49 1.23
C VAL A 258 -5.86 14.44 1.40
N LEU A 259 -6.02 15.55 2.12
CA LEU A 259 -4.93 16.48 2.41
C LEU A 259 -3.97 15.98 3.49
N MET A 260 -4.41 15.13 4.44
CA MET A 260 -3.49 14.49 5.40
C MET A 260 -2.45 13.62 4.68
N HIS A 261 -2.82 13.04 3.55
CA HIS A 261 -1.88 12.33 2.69
C HIS A 261 -0.71 13.25 2.27
N LEU A 262 -0.83 14.59 2.28
CA LEU A 262 0.29 15.52 2.03
C LEU A 262 1.30 15.63 3.19
N VAL A 263 0.90 15.29 4.41
CA VAL A 263 1.69 15.45 5.64
C VAL A 263 2.35 14.14 6.07
N SER A 264 1.99 13.02 5.41
CA SER A 264 2.53 11.67 5.61
C SER A 264 3.58 11.37 4.56
#